data_AF-A0A1V5KGI5-F1
#
_entry.id   AF-A0A1V5KGI5-F1
#
_cell.length_a   1.000
_cell.length_b   1.000
_cell.length_c   1.000
_cell.angle_alpha   90.00
_cell.angle_beta   90.00
_cell.angle_gamma   90.00
#
_symmetry.space_group_name_H-M   'P 1'
#
loop_
_entity.id
_entity.type
_entity.pdbx_description
1 polymer ?
#
loop_
_entity_poly.entity_id
_entity_poly.type
_entity_poly.pdbx_seq_one_letter_code
_entity_poly.pdbx_strand_id
1 'polypeptide(L)'
;MKNVVLVASIPASLLEMSQEDEDDFKRYKKMLDRVGKPIMMSSESEAAEIIRRRLFEWDDDALGQNGKVNLNKQATDVCRSYADWVVDHRQQVPGWFPVDQALDAFKATYPFHPMVLSVFERKWQTLPRFQRTRGVLRMLALWVSKAYQEGYKGGRKETLIGLGTAPLDDPMFRSVIFEQLDEERLEAAITTDICGKPDSHATRLDQEAVDAIKKSRLHRKAGVVILFESNGGTTSEDATVPEVRLALGEPDLDSGNVDTVLESLVDIEDWIVLSHPSTN
;
A
#
# COMPACT_ATOMS: atom_id res chain seq x y z
N MET A 1 25.12 31.27 24.67
CA MET A 1 23.87 30.50 24.53
C MET A 1 24.12 29.08 24.99
N LYS A 2 23.62 28.68 26.17
CA LYS A 2 23.62 27.28 26.59
C LYS A 2 22.20 26.75 26.37
N ASN A 3 22.08 25.56 25.79
CA ASN A 3 20.82 24.88 25.44
C ASN A 3 20.12 25.37 24.15
N VAL A 4 20.88 25.67 23.08
CA VAL A 4 20.31 25.89 21.74
C VAL A 4 20.64 24.68 20.87
N VAL A 5 19.62 24.09 20.26
CA VAL A 5 19.74 23.02 19.26
C VAL A 5 19.33 23.61 17.92
N LEU A 6 20.21 23.48 16.91
CA LEU A 6 19.88 23.80 15.53
C LEU A 6 19.42 22.51 14.85
N VAL A 7 18.16 22.47 14.42
CA VAL A 7 17.65 21.42 13.55
C VAL A 7 17.73 21.95 12.11
N ALA A 8 18.52 21.27 11.28
CA ALA A 8 18.68 21.60 9.86
C ALA A 8 18.27 20.38 9.03
N SER A 9 17.45 20.60 8.01
CA SER A 9 17.06 19.58 7.02
C SER A 9 17.68 19.95 5.68
N ILE A 10 18.42 19.02 5.07
CA ILE A 10 19.01 19.19 3.74
C ILE A 10 18.35 18.16 2.79
N PRO A 11 17.99 18.50 1.54
CA PRO A 11 17.34 17.58 0.62
C PRO A 11 18.13 16.29 0.40
N ALA A 12 17.47 15.13 0.43
CA ALA A 12 18.13 13.85 0.18
C ALA A 12 18.30 13.52 -1.32
N SER A 13 17.56 14.20 -2.20
CA SER A 13 17.54 13.92 -3.64
C SER A 13 18.46 14.86 -4.40
N LEU A 14 19.39 14.27 -5.16
CA LEU A 14 20.29 14.96 -6.08
C LEU A 14 19.65 15.21 -7.47
N LEU A 15 18.52 14.54 -7.77
CA LEU A 15 17.92 14.50 -9.11
C LEU A 15 17.41 15.85 -9.63
N GLU A 16 17.08 16.79 -8.73
CA GLU A 16 16.55 18.11 -9.09
C GLU A 16 17.57 19.24 -8.83
N MET A 17 18.85 18.92 -8.63
CA MET A 17 19.90 19.88 -8.26
C MET A 17 20.72 20.30 -9.47
N SER A 18 20.99 21.60 -9.61
CA SER A 18 22.04 22.05 -10.53
C SER A 18 23.42 21.65 -10.02
N GLN A 19 24.44 21.77 -10.86
CA GLN A 19 25.81 21.43 -10.45
C GLN A 19 26.33 22.34 -9.32
N GLU A 20 25.90 23.60 -9.28
CA GLU A 20 26.20 24.53 -8.18
C GLU A 20 25.49 24.12 -6.88
N ASP A 21 24.23 23.72 -6.98
CA ASP A 21 23.46 23.23 -5.83
C ASP A 21 24.06 21.94 -5.24
N GLU A 22 24.56 21.04 -6.10
CA GLU A 22 25.24 19.82 -5.65
C GLU A 22 26.51 20.11 -4.82
N ASP A 23 27.29 21.10 -5.24
CA ASP A 23 28.53 21.46 -4.57
C ASP A 23 28.24 22.12 -3.21
N ASP A 24 27.24 22.99 -3.16
CA ASP A 24 26.73 23.55 -1.91
C ASP A 24 26.16 22.47 -0.99
N PHE A 25 25.38 21.53 -1.53
CA PHE A 25 24.87 20.38 -0.80
C PHE A 25 25.99 19.57 -0.14
N LYS A 26 27.02 19.19 -0.91
CA LYS A 26 28.18 18.45 -0.41
C LYS A 26 28.89 19.22 0.70
N ARG A 27 29.00 20.54 0.56
CA ARG A 27 29.62 21.43 1.56
C ARG A 27 28.81 21.50 2.86
N TYR A 28 27.50 21.70 2.77
CA TYR A 28 26.61 21.75 3.93
C TYR A 28 26.55 20.39 4.65
N LYS A 29 26.41 19.30 3.90
CA LYS A 29 26.41 17.93 4.45
C LYS A 29 27.68 17.65 5.25
N LYS A 30 28.86 17.92 4.67
CA LYS A 30 30.16 17.72 5.34
C LYS A 30 30.30 18.57 6.61
N MET A 31 29.79 19.80 6.61
CA MET A 31 29.83 20.68 7.77
C MET A 31 28.91 20.17 8.89
N LEU A 32 27.69 19.76 8.54
CA LEU A 32 26.68 19.27 9.47
C LEU A 32 27.03 17.89 10.04
N ASP A 33 27.58 16.97 9.25
CA ASP A 33 28.05 15.66 9.71
C ASP A 33 29.20 15.75 10.72
N ARG A 34 30.00 16.82 10.64
CA ARG A 34 31.13 17.04 11.57
C ARG A 34 30.68 17.50 12.96
N VAL A 35 29.55 18.20 13.05
CA VAL A 35 29.11 18.90 14.28
C VAL A 35 27.84 18.28 14.86
N GLY A 36 26.98 17.73 14.01
CA GLY A 36 25.72 17.12 14.38
C GLY A 36 25.86 15.64 14.72
N LYS A 37 24.92 15.14 15.52
CA LYS A 37 24.63 13.71 15.57
C LYS A 37 23.62 13.42 14.46
N PRO A 38 23.89 12.49 13.53
CA PRO A 38 22.89 12.08 12.56
C PRO A 38 21.72 11.45 13.30
N ILE A 39 20.53 12.03 13.13
CA ILE A 39 19.27 11.44 13.58
C ILE A 39 18.58 10.94 12.32
N MET A 40 18.36 9.63 12.21
CA MET A 40 17.44 9.12 11.20
C MET A 40 16.04 9.54 11.62
N MET A 41 15.42 10.43 10.84
CA MET A 41 14.16 11.12 11.17
C MET A 41 12.91 10.29 10.81
N SER A 42 13.06 9.03 10.40
CA SER A 42 11.90 8.20 10.05
C SER A 42 12.14 6.72 10.36
N SER A 43 11.47 6.22 11.39
CA SER A 43 11.12 4.80 11.54
C SER A 43 9.84 4.48 10.74
N GLU A 44 9.58 3.22 10.44
CA GLU A 44 8.37 2.75 9.71
C GLU A 44 7.07 3.23 10.38
N SER A 45 7.02 3.18 11.73
CA SER A 45 5.90 3.73 12.50
C SER A 45 5.68 5.23 12.29
N GLU A 46 6.70 6.00 11.92
CA GLU A 46 6.58 7.44 11.66
C GLU A 46 6.10 7.72 10.23
N ALA A 47 6.44 6.88 9.25
CA ALA A 47 5.96 7.02 7.88
C ALA A 47 4.44 6.88 7.79
N ALA A 48 3.88 5.84 8.40
CA ALA A 48 2.44 5.62 8.48
C ALA A 48 1.71 6.79 9.18
N GLU A 49 2.28 7.32 10.27
CA GLU A 49 1.73 8.47 10.99
C GLU A 49 1.73 9.75 10.13
N ILE A 50 2.82 10.03 9.41
CA ILE A 50 2.92 11.17 8.49
C ILE A 50 1.87 11.06 7.38
N ILE A 51 1.72 9.88 6.78
CA ILE A 51 0.72 9.63 5.73
C ILE A 51 -0.68 9.88 6.28
N ARG A 52 -1.03 9.30 7.42
CA ARG A 52 -2.34 9.45 8.04
C ARG A 52 -2.68 10.89 8.37
N ARG A 53 -1.74 11.65 8.93
CA ARG A 53 -1.94 13.08 9.28
C ARG A 53 -2.01 14.00 8.07
N ARG A 54 -1.41 13.61 6.94
CA ARG A 54 -1.47 14.39 5.69
C ARG A 54 -2.73 14.11 4.87
N LEU A 55 -3.23 12.87 4.92
CA LEU A 55 -4.33 12.43 4.05
C LEU A 55 -5.71 12.52 4.72
N PHE A 56 -5.77 12.52 6.06
CA PHE A 56 -7.02 12.55 6.79
C PHE A 56 -7.08 13.71 7.76
N GLU A 57 -8.29 14.23 7.92
CA GLU A 57 -8.65 15.13 9.00
C GLU A 57 -8.88 14.31 10.27
N TRP A 58 -8.27 14.76 11.37
CA TRP A 58 -8.41 14.16 12.68
C TRP A 58 -8.96 15.23 13.61
N ASP A 59 -9.85 14.85 14.52
CA ASP A 59 -10.37 15.77 15.53
C ASP A 59 -9.21 16.38 16.34
N ASP A 60 -9.35 17.62 16.80
CA ASP A 60 -8.28 18.34 17.52
C ASP A 60 -7.78 17.57 18.76
N ASP A 61 -8.69 16.82 19.41
CA ASP A 61 -8.39 16.01 20.59
C ASP A 61 -7.83 14.62 20.25
N ALA A 62 -7.82 14.24 18.98
CA ALA A 62 -7.33 12.94 18.52
C ALA A 62 -5.79 12.88 18.54
N LEU A 63 -5.07 13.99 18.55
CA LEU A 63 -3.61 13.94 18.64
C LEU A 63 -3.14 13.78 20.09
N GLY A 64 -2.59 12.61 20.41
CA GLY A 64 -1.99 12.34 21.72
C GLY A 64 -0.73 13.18 21.96
N GLN A 65 -0.33 13.32 23.23
CA GLN A 65 0.89 14.05 23.62
C GLN A 65 2.18 13.47 23.00
N ASN A 66 2.13 12.22 22.54
CA ASN A 66 3.20 11.53 21.83
C ASN A 66 3.21 11.82 20.31
N GLY A 67 2.34 12.70 19.82
CA GLY A 67 2.23 13.05 18.40
C GLY A 67 1.56 11.99 17.52
N LYS A 68 0.98 10.95 18.12
CA LYS A 68 0.24 9.90 17.43
C LYS A 68 -1.25 10.15 17.47
N VAL A 69 -1.95 9.73 16.43
CA VAL A 69 -3.41 9.71 16.40
C VAL A 69 -3.97 8.68 17.39
N ASN A 70 -4.79 9.16 18.31
CA ASN A 70 -5.68 8.39 19.18
C ASN A 70 -6.96 8.06 18.41
N LEU A 71 -7.17 6.77 18.18
CA LEU A 71 -8.38 6.31 17.50
C LEU A 71 -9.60 6.38 18.43
N ASN A 72 -10.73 6.79 17.87
CA ASN A 72 -12.00 6.69 18.58
C ASN A 72 -12.42 5.23 18.78
N LYS A 73 -13.50 5.01 19.52
CA LYS A 73 -13.99 3.66 19.84
C LYS A 73 -14.34 2.86 18.59
N GLN A 74 -15.03 3.45 17.62
CA GLN A 74 -15.44 2.76 16.39
C GLN A 74 -14.24 2.29 15.57
N ALA A 75 -13.25 3.17 15.35
CA ALA A 75 -12.02 2.81 14.66
C ALA A 75 -11.24 1.73 15.41
N THR A 76 -11.22 1.78 16.74
CA THR A 76 -10.59 0.75 17.58
C THR A 76 -11.30 -0.60 17.46
N ASP A 77 -12.63 -0.61 17.40
CA ASP A 77 -13.43 -1.83 17.26
C ASP A 77 -13.22 -2.47 15.87
N VAL A 78 -13.11 -1.66 14.80
CA VAL A 78 -12.72 -2.13 13.46
C VAL A 78 -11.31 -2.72 13.47
N CYS A 79 -10.33 -2.05 14.07
CA CYS A 79 -8.97 -2.59 14.17
C CYS A 79 -8.95 -3.92 14.93
N ARG A 80 -9.80 -4.06 15.96
CA ARG A 80 -9.91 -5.28 16.76
C ARG A 80 -10.52 -6.44 15.96
N SER A 81 -11.60 -6.22 15.22
CA SER A 81 -12.21 -7.30 14.43
C SER A 81 -11.26 -7.86 13.38
N TYR A 82 -10.47 -7.01 12.72
CA TYR A 82 -9.43 -7.47 11.79
C TYR A 82 -8.26 -8.16 12.51
N ALA A 83 -7.83 -7.66 13.66
CA ALA A 83 -6.78 -8.30 14.45
C ALA A 83 -7.20 -9.70 14.92
N ASP A 84 -8.43 -9.85 15.40
CA ASP A 84 -9.00 -11.14 15.82
C ASP A 84 -9.04 -12.11 14.62
N TRP A 85 -9.47 -11.63 13.45
CA TRP A 85 -9.43 -12.42 12.21
C TRP A 85 -8.01 -12.91 11.88
N VAL A 86 -6.98 -12.06 12.00
CA VAL A 86 -5.58 -12.46 11.76
C VAL A 86 -5.11 -13.53 12.75
N VAL A 87 -5.49 -13.43 14.02
CA VAL A 87 -5.16 -14.42 15.06
C VAL A 87 -5.81 -15.76 14.76
N ASP A 88 -7.10 -15.76 14.37
CA ASP A 88 -7.84 -16.96 14.01
C ASP A 88 -7.25 -17.65 12.76
N HIS A 89 -6.71 -16.86 11.83
CA HIS A 89 -6.12 -17.32 10.57
C HIS A 89 -4.58 -17.33 10.59
N ARG A 90 -3.95 -17.43 11.77
CA ARG A 90 -2.48 -17.30 11.92
C ARG A 90 -1.63 -18.21 11.02
N GLN A 91 -2.14 -19.35 10.59
CA GLN A 91 -1.44 -20.29 9.71
C GLN A 91 -1.54 -19.92 8.23
N GLN A 92 -2.47 -19.03 7.88
CA GLN A 92 -2.77 -18.62 6.51
C GLN A 92 -2.17 -17.25 6.15
N VAL A 93 -1.67 -16.51 7.14
CA VAL A 93 -1.05 -15.19 6.97
C VAL A 93 0.48 -15.30 6.83
N PRO A 94 1.17 -14.29 6.29
CA PRO A 94 2.62 -14.34 6.10
C PRO A 94 3.36 -14.45 7.43
N GLY A 95 4.40 -15.30 7.49
CA GLY A 95 5.18 -15.50 8.71
C GLY A 95 5.95 -14.27 9.19
N TRP A 96 6.14 -13.26 8.32
CA TRP A 96 6.74 -11.98 8.68
C TRP A 96 5.74 -11.01 9.33
N PHE A 97 4.43 -11.23 9.17
CA PHE A 97 3.43 -10.35 9.76
C PHE A 97 3.35 -10.57 11.28
N PRO A 98 3.35 -9.51 12.10
CA PRO A 98 3.40 -9.66 13.55
C PRO A 98 2.03 -10.01 14.12
N VAL A 99 1.61 -11.28 13.99
CA VAL A 99 0.29 -11.79 14.43
C VAL A 99 -0.01 -11.43 15.89
N ASP A 100 0.96 -11.59 16.79
CA ASP A 100 0.80 -11.29 18.22
C ASP A 100 0.62 -9.79 18.52
N GLN A 101 0.95 -8.92 17.55
CA GLN A 101 0.78 -7.46 17.62
C GLN A 101 -0.17 -6.95 16.54
N ALA A 102 -1.04 -7.81 16.00
CA ALA A 102 -1.93 -7.46 14.88
C ALA A 102 -2.77 -6.21 15.19
N LEU A 103 -3.31 -6.12 16.41
CA LEU A 103 -4.10 -4.94 16.84
C LEU A 103 -3.30 -3.64 16.75
N ASP A 104 -2.03 -3.66 17.18
CA ASP A 104 -1.18 -2.48 17.13
C ASP A 104 -0.80 -2.13 15.69
N ALA A 105 -0.57 -3.15 14.84
CA ALA A 105 -0.34 -2.95 13.40
C ALA A 105 -1.54 -2.27 12.73
N PHE A 106 -2.77 -2.76 12.97
CA PHE A 106 -3.99 -2.15 12.43
C PHE A 106 -4.21 -0.72 12.96
N LYS A 107 -4.01 -0.48 14.26
CA LYS A 107 -4.13 0.86 14.84
C LYS A 107 -3.11 1.84 14.27
N ALA A 108 -1.89 1.38 14.00
CA ALA A 108 -0.82 2.20 13.45
C ALA A 108 -1.05 2.59 11.98
N THR A 109 -1.92 1.88 11.25
CA THR A 109 -2.19 2.14 9.83
C THR A 109 -3.62 2.60 9.53
N TYR A 110 -4.55 2.49 10.49
CA TYR A 110 -5.95 2.91 10.31
C TYR A 110 -6.07 4.35 9.77
N PRO A 111 -6.83 4.60 8.68
CA PRO A 111 -7.87 3.73 8.10
C PRO A 111 -7.39 2.80 6.98
N PHE A 112 -6.08 2.64 6.78
CA PHE A 112 -5.53 1.66 5.83
C PHE A 112 -5.37 0.29 6.48
N HIS A 113 -5.58 -0.75 5.68
CA HIS A 113 -5.11 -2.10 5.99
C HIS A 113 -3.56 -2.10 6.02
N PRO A 114 -2.89 -2.76 6.98
CA PRO A 114 -1.43 -2.75 7.09
C PRO A 114 -0.70 -3.12 5.78
N MET A 115 -1.27 -4.07 5.02
CA MET A 115 -0.73 -4.48 3.73
C MET A 115 -0.54 -3.33 2.73
N VAL A 116 -1.40 -2.30 2.76
CA VAL A 116 -1.31 -1.13 1.85
C VAL A 116 -0.01 -0.37 2.03
N LEU A 117 0.40 -0.13 3.28
CA LEU A 117 1.65 0.60 3.55
C LEU A 117 2.85 -0.34 3.45
N SER A 118 2.68 -1.60 3.89
CA SER A 118 3.77 -2.57 3.90
C SER A 118 4.33 -2.87 2.51
N VAL A 119 3.50 -2.85 1.45
CA VAL A 119 3.99 -3.15 0.10
C VAL A 119 4.97 -2.09 -0.42
N PHE A 120 4.74 -0.83 -0.08
CA PHE A 120 5.64 0.27 -0.44
C PHE A 120 6.98 0.18 0.30
N GLU A 121 6.98 -0.42 1.49
CA GLU A 121 8.16 -0.56 2.33
C GLU A 121 8.95 -1.84 2.02
N ARG A 122 8.27 -2.98 1.89
CA ARG A 122 8.90 -4.28 1.67
C ARG A 122 9.25 -4.53 0.22
N LYS A 123 8.34 -4.19 -0.70
CA LYS A 123 8.45 -4.56 -2.11
C LYS A 123 9.01 -3.40 -2.93
N TRP A 124 8.44 -2.21 -2.85
CA TRP A 124 8.75 -1.14 -3.80
C TRP A 124 9.99 -0.28 -3.44
N GLN A 125 10.55 -0.45 -2.24
CA GLN A 125 11.70 0.36 -1.78
C GLN A 125 12.97 0.22 -2.63
N THR A 126 13.08 -0.87 -3.38
CA THR A 126 14.21 -1.25 -4.23
C THR A 126 14.07 -0.77 -5.67
N LEU A 127 12.89 -0.26 -6.06
CA LEU A 127 12.67 0.32 -7.38
C LEU A 127 13.54 1.58 -7.58
N PRO A 128 14.32 1.67 -8.68
CA PRO A 128 15.26 2.77 -8.90
C PRO A 128 14.64 4.16 -8.93
N ARG A 129 13.39 4.29 -9.41
CA ARG A 129 12.67 5.58 -9.54
C ARG A 129 11.65 5.82 -8.42
N PHE A 130 11.55 4.93 -7.44
CA PHE A 130 10.50 5.02 -6.45
C PHE A 130 10.70 6.18 -5.48
N GLN A 131 9.78 7.14 -5.55
CA GLN A 131 9.75 8.31 -4.69
C GLN A 131 9.03 7.94 -3.38
N ARG A 132 9.76 7.35 -2.44
CA ARG A 132 9.28 6.80 -1.16
C ARG A 132 8.24 7.65 -0.42
N THR A 133 8.35 8.98 -0.48
CA THR A 133 7.41 9.88 0.22
C THR A 133 6.45 10.58 -0.74
N ARG A 134 6.96 11.28 -1.77
CA ARG A 134 6.11 12.09 -2.67
C ARG A 134 5.25 11.24 -3.58
N GLY A 135 5.81 10.18 -4.17
CA GLY A 135 5.09 9.26 -5.07
C GLY A 135 4.01 8.49 -4.32
N VAL A 136 4.36 7.92 -3.17
CA VAL A 136 3.41 7.20 -2.28
C VAL A 136 2.29 8.11 -1.80
N LEU A 137 2.60 9.32 -1.31
CA LEU A 137 1.56 10.27 -0.87
C LEU A 137 0.62 10.65 -2.01
N ARG A 138 1.14 10.90 -3.22
CA ARG A 138 0.31 11.20 -4.39
C ARG A 138 -0.61 10.03 -4.75
N MET A 139 -0.07 8.81 -4.75
CA MET A 139 -0.83 7.59 -5.02
C MET A 139 -1.94 7.39 -3.98
N LEU A 140 -1.59 7.43 -2.69
CA LEU A 140 -2.55 7.27 -1.60
C LEU A 140 -3.59 8.39 -1.57
N ALA A 141 -3.23 9.63 -1.91
CA ALA A 141 -4.20 10.73 -1.99
C ALA A 141 -5.26 10.50 -3.07
N LEU A 142 -4.85 10.05 -4.26
CA LEU A 142 -5.79 9.68 -5.33
C LEU A 142 -6.67 8.51 -4.91
N TRP A 143 -6.08 7.52 -4.24
CA TRP A 143 -6.81 6.36 -3.72
C TRP A 143 -7.86 6.75 -2.69
N VAL A 144 -7.49 7.51 -1.66
CA VAL A 144 -8.39 8.00 -0.61
C VAL A 144 -9.50 8.86 -1.21
N SER A 145 -9.17 9.76 -2.13
CA SER A 145 -10.15 10.58 -2.83
C SER A 145 -11.20 9.73 -3.55
N LYS A 146 -10.76 8.69 -4.29
CA LYS A 146 -11.68 7.78 -4.97
C LYS A 146 -12.52 6.96 -3.98
N ALA A 147 -11.90 6.41 -2.95
CA ALA A 147 -12.58 5.64 -1.90
C ALA A 147 -13.67 6.47 -1.22
N TYR A 148 -13.39 7.74 -0.91
CA TYR A 148 -14.33 8.67 -0.31
C TYR A 148 -15.53 8.95 -1.23
N GLN A 149 -15.28 9.22 -2.52
CA GLN A 149 -16.33 9.46 -3.51
C GLN A 149 -17.25 8.24 -3.72
N GLU A 150 -16.68 7.03 -3.72
CA GLU A 150 -17.44 5.79 -3.89
C GLU A 150 -18.23 5.42 -2.62
N GLY A 151 -17.64 5.62 -1.44
CA GLY A 151 -18.31 5.44 -0.16
C GLY A 151 -19.51 6.38 0.01
N TYR A 152 -19.37 7.65 -0.36
CA TYR A 152 -20.47 8.62 -0.33
C TYR A 152 -21.65 8.22 -1.24
N LYS A 153 -21.37 7.57 -2.37
CA LYS A 153 -22.38 7.07 -3.31
C LYS A 153 -22.99 5.72 -2.89
N GLY A 154 -22.62 5.20 -1.71
CA GLY A 154 -23.07 3.89 -1.20
C GLY A 154 -22.47 2.69 -1.94
N GLY A 155 -21.45 2.92 -2.78
CA GLY A 155 -20.84 1.88 -3.61
C GLY A 155 -19.75 1.06 -2.90
N ARG A 156 -19.35 1.46 -1.68
CA ARG A 156 -18.24 0.87 -0.93
C ARG A 156 -18.68 0.52 0.48
N LYS A 157 -18.43 -0.73 0.92
CA LYS A 157 -18.84 -1.26 2.24
C LYS A 157 -17.66 -1.63 3.14
N GLU A 158 -16.45 -1.63 2.58
CA GLU A 158 -15.22 -1.96 3.27
C GLU A 158 -14.94 -0.94 4.37
N THR A 159 -14.62 -1.43 5.57
CA THR A 159 -14.33 -0.62 6.75
C THR A 159 -12.88 -0.12 6.79
N LEU A 160 -11.99 -0.74 6.01
CA LEU A 160 -10.61 -0.32 5.78
C LEU A 160 -10.34 -0.08 4.29
N ILE A 161 -9.39 0.81 4.01
CA ILE A 161 -8.79 0.90 2.67
C ILE A 161 -7.79 -0.25 2.54
N GLY A 162 -8.24 -1.35 1.92
CA GLY A 162 -7.44 -2.55 1.68
C GLY A 162 -6.69 -2.51 0.35
N LEU A 163 -5.60 -3.28 0.22
CA LEU A 163 -4.71 -3.24 -0.96
C LEU A 163 -5.46 -3.57 -2.26
N GLY A 164 -6.35 -4.56 -2.25
CA GLY A 164 -7.15 -4.94 -3.41
C GLY A 164 -8.14 -3.87 -3.91
N THR A 165 -8.31 -2.78 -3.16
CA THR A 165 -9.25 -1.70 -3.51
C THR A 165 -8.61 -0.55 -4.29
N ALA A 166 -7.38 -0.72 -4.76
CA ALA A 166 -6.68 0.31 -5.52
C ALA A 166 -7.47 0.66 -6.78
N PRO A 167 -7.68 1.95 -7.09
CA PRO A 167 -8.58 2.36 -8.17
C PRO A 167 -7.89 2.26 -9.53
N LEU A 168 -7.51 1.05 -9.94
CA LEU A 168 -6.86 0.80 -11.24
C LEU A 168 -7.77 1.16 -12.44
N ASP A 169 -9.09 1.27 -12.26
CA ASP A 169 -9.99 1.79 -13.31
C ASP A 169 -9.79 3.28 -13.59
N ASP A 170 -9.12 4.02 -12.70
CA ASP A 170 -8.85 5.44 -12.86
C ASP A 170 -7.54 5.67 -13.62
N PRO A 171 -7.58 6.24 -14.84
CA PRO A 171 -6.36 6.54 -15.61
C PRO A 171 -5.39 7.47 -14.87
N MET A 172 -5.89 8.39 -14.04
CA MET A 172 -5.03 9.26 -13.25
C MET A 172 -4.27 8.48 -12.19
N PHE A 173 -4.88 7.45 -11.60
CA PHE A 173 -4.20 6.60 -10.63
C PHE A 173 -3.18 5.68 -11.31
N ARG A 174 -3.54 5.07 -12.44
CA ARG A 174 -2.64 4.20 -13.21
C ARG A 174 -1.38 4.95 -13.68
N SER A 175 -1.51 6.18 -14.15
CA SER A 175 -0.34 6.98 -14.57
C SER A 175 0.67 7.19 -13.43
N VAL A 176 0.21 7.39 -12.19
CA VAL A 176 1.07 7.50 -11.01
C VAL A 176 1.76 6.17 -10.68
N ILE A 177 1.08 5.04 -10.84
CA ILE A 177 1.69 3.70 -10.67
C ILE A 177 2.81 3.51 -11.69
N PHE A 178 2.55 3.73 -12.98
CA PHE A 178 3.56 3.51 -14.02
C PHE A 178 4.77 4.43 -13.86
N GLU A 179 4.56 5.68 -13.42
CA GLU A 179 5.66 6.60 -13.09
C GLU A 179 6.56 6.04 -11.97
N GLN A 180 6.01 5.31 -11.00
CA GLN A 180 6.80 4.67 -9.93
C GLN A 180 7.48 3.38 -10.38
N LEU A 181 6.80 2.57 -11.21
CA LEU A 181 7.30 1.27 -11.67
C LEU A 181 8.31 1.38 -12.83
N ASP A 182 8.33 2.51 -13.56
CA ASP A 182 9.12 2.71 -14.79
C ASP A 182 8.83 1.66 -15.88
N GLU A 183 7.60 1.12 -15.89
CA GLU A 183 7.17 0.07 -16.82
C GLU A 183 5.77 0.36 -17.38
N GLU A 184 5.74 0.95 -18.57
CA GLU A 184 4.50 1.29 -19.29
C GLU A 184 3.81 0.05 -19.90
N ARG A 185 4.54 -1.06 -20.11
CA ARG A 185 3.97 -2.28 -20.72
C ARG A 185 2.91 -2.96 -19.84
N LEU A 186 2.93 -2.68 -18.54
CA LEU A 186 1.94 -3.17 -17.58
C LEU A 186 0.52 -2.65 -17.86
N GLU A 187 0.36 -1.56 -18.64
CA GLU A 187 -0.97 -1.03 -18.93
C GLU A 187 -1.86 -2.02 -19.70
N ALA A 188 -1.28 -2.70 -20.69
CA ALA A 188 -2.01 -3.68 -21.48
C ALA A 188 -2.44 -4.89 -20.63
N ALA A 189 -1.56 -5.35 -19.73
CA ALA A 189 -1.84 -6.44 -18.80
C ALA A 189 -2.93 -6.03 -17.80
N ILE A 190 -2.80 -4.89 -17.13
CA ILE A 190 -3.82 -4.40 -16.18
C ILE A 190 -5.21 -4.28 -16.84
N THR A 191 -5.25 -3.76 -18.08
CA THR A 191 -6.53 -3.55 -18.78
C THR A 191 -7.18 -4.83 -19.34
N THR A 192 -6.40 -5.89 -19.49
CA THR A 192 -6.85 -7.17 -20.04
C THR A 192 -7.16 -8.16 -18.91
N ASP A 193 -6.32 -8.20 -17.88
CA ASP A 193 -6.39 -9.20 -16.83
C ASP A 193 -7.23 -8.72 -15.65
N ILE A 194 -7.03 -7.48 -15.19
CA ILE A 194 -7.57 -7.02 -13.92
C ILE A 194 -8.84 -6.17 -14.09
N CYS A 195 -8.78 -5.08 -14.85
CA CYS A 195 -9.88 -4.11 -14.92
C CYS A 195 -9.85 -3.23 -16.18
N GLY A 196 -10.61 -2.13 -16.24
CA GLY A 196 -10.57 -1.18 -17.38
C GLY A 196 -11.35 -1.57 -18.64
N LYS A 197 -11.35 -2.85 -19.06
CA LYS A 197 -12.26 -3.36 -20.10
C LYS A 197 -13.41 -4.16 -19.47
N PRO A 198 -14.66 -4.05 -19.99
CA PRO A 198 -15.80 -4.82 -19.49
C PRO A 198 -15.60 -6.34 -19.53
N ASP A 199 -14.76 -6.83 -20.44
CA ASP A 199 -14.43 -8.24 -20.66
C ASP A 199 -13.06 -8.65 -20.10
N SER A 200 -12.45 -7.81 -19.23
CA SER A 200 -11.23 -8.20 -18.53
C SER A 200 -11.40 -9.49 -17.73
N HIS A 201 -10.36 -10.32 -17.66
CA HIS A 201 -10.46 -11.67 -17.13
C HIS A 201 -11.02 -11.74 -15.70
N ALA A 202 -10.48 -10.95 -14.77
CA ALA A 202 -10.97 -10.89 -13.39
C ALA A 202 -12.40 -10.35 -13.30
N THR A 203 -12.78 -9.37 -14.13
CA THR A 203 -14.16 -8.85 -14.18
C THR A 203 -15.12 -9.93 -14.64
N ARG A 204 -14.74 -10.71 -15.66
CA ARG A 204 -15.55 -11.82 -16.17
C ARG A 204 -15.70 -12.93 -15.11
N LEU A 205 -14.61 -13.32 -14.46
CA LEU A 205 -14.63 -14.29 -13.36
C LEU A 205 -15.53 -13.83 -12.20
N ASP A 206 -15.45 -12.56 -11.80
CA ASP A 206 -16.34 -12.01 -10.78
C ASP A 206 -17.82 -12.07 -11.19
N GLN A 207 -18.14 -11.89 -12.48
CA GLN A 207 -19.52 -11.96 -12.97
C GLN A 207 -20.10 -13.39 -13.00
N GLU A 208 -19.24 -14.38 -13.28
CA GLU A 208 -19.57 -15.81 -13.36
C GLU A 208 -19.54 -16.50 -11.99
N ALA A 209 -18.88 -15.90 -10.99
CA ALA A 209 -18.74 -16.46 -9.66
C ALA A 209 -20.00 -16.39 -8.80
N VAL A 210 -19.95 -17.08 -7.66
CA VAL A 210 -21.00 -17.04 -6.63
C VAL A 210 -21.20 -15.63 -6.08
N ASP A 211 -22.41 -15.39 -5.56
CA ASP A 211 -22.87 -14.08 -5.09
C ASP A 211 -21.91 -13.38 -4.11
N ALA A 212 -21.24 -14.14 -3.23
CA ALA A 212 -20.27 -13.60 -2.28
C ALA A 212 -19.06 -12.97 -3.00
N ILE A 213 -18.39 -13.75 -3.85
CA ILE A 213 -17.23 -13.33 -4.67
C ILE A 213 -17.61 -12.18 -5.60
N LYS A 214 -18.76 -12.31 -6.29
CA LYS A 214 -19.26 -11.32 -7.23
C LYS A 214 -19.51 -9.96 -6.58
N LYS A 215 -20.17 -9.93 -5.42
CA LYS A 215 -20.49 -8.68 -4.72
C LYS A 215 -19.24 -7.99 -4.17
N SER A 216 -18.25 -8.75 -3.71
CA SER A 216 -16.98 -8.21 -3.22
C SER A 216 -15.96 -7.92 -4.33
N ARG A 217 -16.24 -8.34 -5.58
CA ARG A 217 -15.33 -8.23 -6.74
C ARG A 217 -13.96 -8.86 -6.42
N LEU A 218 -13.98 -10.08 -5.87
CA LEU A 218 -12.81 -10.66 -5.20
C LEU A 218 -11.70 -11.06 -6.17
N HIS A 219 -12.00 -11.50 -7.40
CA HIS A 219 -10.98 -11.76 -8.42
C HIS A 219 -10.25 -10.48 -8.79
N ARG A 220 -11.00 -9.39 -9.00
CA ARG A 220 -10.39 -8.10 -9.28
C ARG A 220 -9.53 -7.61 -8.12
N LYS A 221 -10.03 -7.71 -6.87
CA LYS A 221 -9.25 -7.36 -5.69
C LYS A 221 -7.96 -8.19 -5.60
N ALA A 222 -8.03 -9.49 -5.84
CA ALA A 222 -6.88 -10.38 -5.85
C ALA A 222 -5.85 -9.97 -6.91
N GLY A 223 -6.31 -9.64 -8.12
CA GLY A 223 -5.42 -9.17 -9.18
C GLY A 223 -4.70 -7.88 -8.85
N VAL A 224 -5.38 -6.93 -8.21
CA VAL A 224 -4.75 -5.70 -7.71
C VAL A 224 -3.67 -6.04 -6.66
N VAL A 225 -3.96 -6.93 -5.71
CA VAL A 225 -2.99 -7.33 -4.69
C VAL A 225 -1.75 -7.97 -5.32
N ILE A 226 -1.95 -8.92 -6.24
CA ILE A 226 -0.87 -9.60 -6.96
C ILE A 226 0.00 -8.60 -7.71
N LEU A 227 -0.61 -7.66 -8.45
CA LEU A 227 0.12 -6.60 -9.15
C LEU A 227 1.05 -5.83 -8.20
N PHE A 228 0.54 -5.37 -7.06
CA PHE A 228 1.33 -4.58 -6.12
C PHE A 228 2.43 -5.39 -5.44
N GLU A 229 2.15 -6.62 -5.02
CA GLU A 229 3.11 -7.50 -4.32
C GLU A 229 4.18 -8.10 -5.25
N SER A 230 3.93 -8.16 -6.56
CA SER A 230 4.87 -8.71 -7.54
C SER A 230 5.78 -7.67 -8.22
N ASN A 231 5.40 -6.38 -8.28
CA ASN A 231 6.13 -5.38 -9.08
C ASN A 231 7.15 -4.52 -8.28
N GLY A 232 7.73 -5.06 -7.20
CA GLY A 232 8.61 -4.32 -6.29
C GLY A 232 10.09 -4.16 -6.69
N GLY A 233 10.60 -4.92 -7.67
CA GLY A 233 12.02 -4.88 -8.05
C GLY A 233 12.92 -5.66 -7.07
N THR A 234 13.11 -6.96 -7.34
CA THR A 234 14.14 -7.89 -6.82
C THR A 234 14.23 -8.18 -5.30
N THR A 235 13.73 -9.36 -4.90
CA THR A 235 14.42 -10.53 -4.26
C THR A 235 13.40 -11.64 -4.01
N SER A 236 12.11 -11.28 -3.95
CA SER A 236 10.94 -12.15 -4.10
C SER A 236 9.97 -11.40 -5.01
N GLU A 237 10.01 -11.72 -6.29
CA GLU A 237 9.24 -11.06 -7.36
C GLU A 237 7.77 -11.48 -7.38
N ASP A 238 7.40 -12.50 -6.61
CA ASP A 238 6.04 -13.03 -6.64
C ASP A 238 5.27 -12.68 -5.38
N ALA A 239 4.01 -12.30 -5.56
CA ALA A 239 3.01 -12.28 -4.51
C ALA A 239 2.84 -13.70 -3.96
N THR A 240 3.01 -13.87 -2.65
CA THR A 240 2.78 -15.18 -2.02
C THR A 240 1.31 -15.36 -1.67
N VAL A 241 0.82 -16.60 -1.68
CA VAL A 241 -0.57 -16.90 -1.28
C VAL A 241 -0.91 -16.34 0.11
N PRO A 242 -0.05 -16.44 1.15
CA PRO A 242 -0.33 -15.81 2.44
C PRO A 242 -0.44 -14.29 2.39
N GLU A 243 0.34 -13.60 1.54
CA GLU A 243 0.23 -12.14 1.37
C GLU A 243 -1.11 -11.78 0.74
N VAL A 244 -1.57 -12.54 -0.25
CA VAL A 244 -2.88 -12.34 -0.86
C VAL A 244 -4.01 -12.60 0.13
N ARG A 245 -3.93 -13.70 0.90
CA ARG A 245 -4.91 -14.02 1.95
C ARG A 245 -5.00 -12.93 3.00
N LEU A 246 -3.87 -12.41 3.49
CA LEU A 246 -3.88 -11.31 4.46
C LEU A 246 -4.40 -10.00 3.86
N ALA A 247 -4.09 -9.70 2.60
CA ALA A 247 -4.53 -8.45 1.96
C ALA A 247 -6.02 -8.43 1.59
N LEU A 248 -6.62 -9.60 1.35
CA LEU A 248 -8.05 -9.76 1.02
C LEU A 248 -8.91 -10.18 2.21
N GLY A 249 -8.29 -10.66 3.29
CA GLY A 249 -8.97 -11.10 4.50
C GLY A 249 -9.80 -9.98 5.11
N GLU A 250 -11.09 -10.26 5.35
CA GLU A 250 -12.02 -9.38 6.04
C GLU A 250 -12.77 -10.21 7.09
N PRO A 251 -13.15 -9.65 8.26
CA PRO A 251 -13.83 -10.39 9.32
C PRO A 251 -15.12 -11.12 8.88
N ASP A 252 -15.85 -10.54 7.93
CA ASP A 252 -17.12 -11.07 7.42
C ASP A 252 -16.97 -11.89 6.11
N LEU A 253 -15.74 -12.04 5.61
CA LEU A 253 -15.45 -12.79 4.38
C LEU A 253 -15.03 -14.23 4.72
N ASP A 254 -15.72 -15.20 4.12
CA ASP A 254 -15.30 -16.60 4.17
C ASP A 254 -13.96 -16.77 3.43
N SER A 255 -12.92 -17.22 4.16
CA SER A 255 -11.58 -17.44 3.64
C SER A 255 -11.55 -18.44 2.49
N GLY A 256 -12.49 -19.40 2.43
CA GLY A 256 -12.61 -20.35 1.34
C GLY A 256 -12.88 -19.68 -0.02
N ASN A 257 -13.56 -18.53 -0.02
CA ASN A 257 -13.76 -17.75 -1.25
C ASN A 257 -12.44 -17.19 -1.80
N VAL A 258 -11.50 -16.83 -0.91
CA VAL A 258 -10.18 -16.36 -1.33
C VAL A 258 -9.41 -17.49 -2.03
N ASP A 259 -9.48 -18.70 -1.48
CA ASP A 259 -8.84 -19.87 -2.09
C ASP A 259 -9.45 -20.21 -3.46
N THR A 260 -10.78 -20.20 -3.58
CA THR A 260 -11.48 -20.40 -4.86
C THR A 260 -11.07 -19.37 -5.92
N VAL A 261 -10.93 -18.10 -5.52
CA VAL A 261 -10.48 -17.03 -6.40
C VAL A 261 -9.06 -17.27 -6.88
N LEU A 262 -8.15 -17.64 -5.97
CA LEU A 262 -6.76 -17.90 -6.32
C LEU A 262 -6.62 -19.07 -7.29
N GLU A 263 -7.36 -20.16 -7.07
CA GLU A 263 -7.42 -21.30 -7.99
C GLU A 263 -7.91 -20.86 -9.39
N SER A 264 -8.98 -20.08 -9.44
CA SER A 264 -9.58 -19.61 -10.72
C SER A 264 -8.65 -18.66 -11.50
N LEU A 265 -7.77 -17.92 -10.82
CA LEU A 265 -6.79 -17.05 -11.46
C LEU A 265 -5.58 -17.82 -12.01
N VAL A 266 -5.20 -18.93 -11.38
CA VAL A 266 -4.10 -19.80 -11.86
C VAL A 266 -4.46 -20.51 -13.17
N ASP A 267 -5.74 -20.83 -13.37
CA ASP A 267 -6.24 -21.48 -14.58
C ASP A 267 -6.24 -20.56 -15.82
N ILE A 268 -5.96 -19.25 -15.67
CA ILE A 268 -5.78 -18.32 -16.78
C ILE A 268 -4.29 -18.33 -17.19
N GLU A 269 -3.99 -18.97 -18.33
CA GLU A 269 -2.63 -19.18 -18.86
C GLU A 269 -1.77 -17.89 -18.97
N ASP A 270 -2.39 -16.69 -19.02
CA ASP A 270 -1.71 -15.40 -19.16
C ASP A 270 -1.49 -14.62 -17.84
N TRP A 271 -2.02 -15.07 -16.70
CA TRP A 271 -1.90 -14.31 -15.42
C TRP A 271 -0.44 -14.21 -14.90
N ILE A 272 0.41 -15.15 -15.32
CA ILE A 272 1.82 -15.27 -14.91
C ILE A 272 2.76 -14.35 -15.73
N VAL A 273 2.26 -13.59 -16.71
CA VAL A 273 3.11 -12.72 -17.54
C VAL A 273 3.62 -11.47 -16.78
N LEU A 274 3.11 -11.22 -15.57
CA LEU A 274 3.58 -10.12 -14.71
C LEU A 274 4.82 -10.47 -13.85
N SER A 275 5.27 -11.72 -13.82
CA SER A 275 6.47 -12.17 -13.08
C SER A 275 7.66 -12.56 -13.97
N HIS A 276 7.52 -12.49 -15.29
CA HIS A 276 8.59 -12.81 -16.23
C HIS A 276 8.75 -11.69 -17.27
N PRO A 277 9.57 -10.66 -17.00
CA PRO A 277 10.17 -9.93 -18.11
C PRO A 277 11.01 -10.96 -18.88
N SER A 278 10.66 -11.19 -20.13
CA SER A 278 11.35 -12.13 -21.01
C SER A 278 12.86 -11.89 -20.90
N THR A 279 13.57 -12.82 -20.26
CA THR A 279 15.02 -12.88 -20.33
C THR A 279 15.39 -13.12 -21.78
N ASN A 280 15.99 -12.10 -22.39
CA ASN A 280 16.68 -12.21 -23.67
C ASN A 280 18.18 -12.06 -23.41
#